data_AF-A0A9P5YRL7-F1
#
_entry.id   AF-A0A9P5YRL7-F1
#
_cell.length_a   1.000
_cell.length_b   1.000
_cell.length_c   1.000
_cell.angle_alpha   90.00
_cell.angle_beta   90.00
_cell.angle_gamma   90.00
#
_symmetry.space_group_name_H-M   'P 1'
#
loop_
_entity.id
_entity.type
_entity.pdbx_description
1 polymer ?
#
loop_
_entity_poly.entity_id
_entity_poly.type
_entity_poly.pdbx_seq_one_letter_code
_entity_poly.pdbx_strand_id
1 'polypeptide(L)'
;MFSNANNLMINGGNFWNVRGDMHVQGNMHVHPPAAERHGLKLLLQNIAPGALHDAAERGDQPACYENTRVAILKEIMDWLQDPNAREEFIYWLYGPAGSGKTSIAQSIAETLAKLGLRVLAASFFFWRSAAKRNTSDHFITTIAYQLSRSIPTMANSLYAAIERDPIIFSKSLTIQLQNLIIDPLKAALQCAMPNETPERIIIIIDGLDECSPAKLQVELLGLLQTAVEEFRSIPFLCLISSRPEYEIRSAFAYSNPLGTLTTTLALDNDYQTNQDIKLFLVSEFNKIRDEHLQLGSRLPSPWPADHDVDHIVEKASGQFIFAATAMKFIDDPRGDPVECLKIILGLSKPGPGQMPFAQLDELYRTILA
;
A
#
# COMPACT_ATOMS: atom_id res chain seq x y z
N MET A 1 -41.83 -38.88 -1.99
CA MET A 1 -42.73 -38.05 -2.83
C MET A 1 -42.52 -38.23 -4.33
N PHE A 2 -41.42 -38.83 -4.81
CA PHE A 2 -41.29 -39.24 -6.21
C PHE A 2 -40.58 -40.59 -6.27
N SER A 3 -41.28 -41.64 -6.67
CA SER A 3 -40.68 -42.93 -7.01
C SER A 3 -40.81 -43.13 -8.52
N ASN A 4 -39.69 -43.38 -9.19
CA ASN A 4 -39.54 -43.60 -10.65
C ASN A 4 -39.61 -42.36 -11.56
N ALA A 5 -39.18 -41.18 -11.10
CA ALA A 5 -38.94 -40.04 -11.98
C ALA A 5 -37.51 -40.07 -12.54
N ASN A 6 -37.35 -39.91 -13.86
CA ASN A 6 -36.06 -39.69 -14.51
C ASN A 6 -36.06 -38.30 -15.16
N ASN A 7 -34.92 -37.62 -15.10
CA ASN A 7 -34.65 -36.30 -15.68
C ASN A 7 -35.42 -35.11 -15.04
N LEU A 8 -35.44 -35.05 -13.71
CA LEU A 8 -36.10 -33.98 -12.95
C LEU A 8 -35.06 -32.93 -12.51
N MET A 9 -35.19 -31.70 -13.00
CA MET A 9 -34.41 -30.54 -12.53
C MET A 9 -35.24 -29.78 -11.49
N ILE A 10 -34.76 -29.74 -10.25
CA ILE A 10 -35.35 -28.96 -9.16
C ILE A 10 -34.41 -27.80 -8.85
N ASN A 11 -34.87 -26.57 -9.07
CA ASN A 11 -34.11 -25.35 -8.78
C ASN A 11 -34.71 -24.65 -7.55
N GLY A 12 -33.94 -24.57 -6.46
CA GLY A 12 -34.29 -23.87 -5.22
C GLY A 12 -35.17 -24.67 -4.24
N GLY A 13 -34.95 -24.44 -2.94
CA GLY A 13 -35.68 -25.04 -1.81
C GLY A 13 -34.77 -25.70 -0.77
N ASN A 14 -35.14 -25.64 0.51
CA ASN A 14 -34.49 -26.41 1.58
C ASN A 14 -35.18 -27.76 1.72
N PHE A 15 -34.47 -28.84 1.37
CA PHE A 15 -34.99 -30.20 1.45
C PHE A 15 -34.44 -30.91 2.68
N TRP A 16 -35.29 -31.10 3.68
CA TRP A 16 -34.95 -31.88 4.87
C TRP A 16 -35.32 -33.34 4.65
N ASN A 17 -34.32 -34.21 4.46
CA ASN A 17 -34.52 -35.65 4.49
C ASN A 17 -34.27 -36.16 5.91
N VAL A 18 -35.33 -36.53 6.63
CA VAL A 18 -35.19 -37.10 7.99
C VAL A 18 -35.12 -38.62 7.89
N ARG A 19 -33.92 -39.16 7.63
CA ARG A 19 -33.53 -40.54 7.95
C ARG A 19 -32.01 -40.69 8.15
N GLY A 20 -31.59 -40.81 9.41
CA GLY A 20 -30.34 -41.43 9.83
C GLY A 20 -29.06 -40.60 9.68
N ASP A 21 -28.12 -40.85 10.59
CA ASP A 21 -26.86 -40.11 10.74
C ASP A 21 -25.97 -40.25 9.50
N MET A 22 -25.70 -39.12 8.83
CA MET A 22 -24.76 -39.05 7.72
C MET A 22 -23.74 -37.94 8.01
N HIS A 23 -22.51 -38.34 8.30
CA HIS A 23 -21.36 -37.45 8.26
C HIS A 23 -21.11 -37.05 6.80
N VAL A 24 -21.41 -35.80 6.44
CA VAL A 24 -21.07 -35.23 5.14
C VAL A 24 -19.67 -34.64 5.22
N GLN A 25 -18.66 -35.44 4.86
CA GLN A 25 -17.39 -34.92 4.35
C GLN A 25 -17.57 -34.69 2.84
N GLY A 26 -18.05 -33.50 2.48
CA GLY A 26 -18.18 -33.07 1.10
C GLY A 26 -17.47 -31.75 0.89
N ASN A 27 -16.34 -31.76 0.18
CA ASN A 27 -15.74 -30.56 -0.39
C ASN A 27 -16.74 -29.92 -1.36
N MET A 28 -17.53 -29.00 -0.86
CA MET A 28 -18.48 -28.24 -1.64
C MET A 28 -17.71 -27.15 -2.40
N HIS A 29 -17.31 -27.43 -3.63
CA HIS A 29 -16.95 -26.38 -4.58
C HIS A 29 -18.24 -25.65 -4.98
N VAL A 30 -18.65 -24.68 -4.16
CA VAL A 30 -19.74 -23.76 -4.48
C VAL A 30 -19.26 -22.88 -5.61
N HIS A 31 -19.77 -23.09 -6.83
CA HIS A 31 -19.61 -22.10 -7.88
C HIS A 31 -20.41 -20.84 -7.48
N PRO A 32 -19.80 -19.64 -7.52
CA PRO A 32 -20.51 -18.41 -7.20
C PRO A 32 -21.71 -18.23 -8.15
N PRO A 33 -22.90 -17.81 -7.67
CA PRO A 33 -24.08 -17.59 -8.49
C PRO A 33 -23.81 -16.69 -9.70
N ALA A 34 -24.61 -16.81 -10.76
CA ALA A 34 -24.43 -16.03 -11.98
C ALA A 34 -24.42 -14.51 -11.74
N ALA A 35 -25.19 -14.04 -10.75
CA ALA A 35 -25.21 -12.65 -10.27
C ALA A 35 -23.86 -12.22 -9.65
N GLU A 36 -23.32 -13.03 -8.74
CA GLU A 36 -22.02 -12.77 -8.10
C GLU A 36 -20.90 -12.54 -9.14
N ARG A 37 -20.94 -13.27 -10.27
CA ARG A 37 -19.98 -13.12 -11.37
C ARG A 37 -20.15 -11.83 -12.18
N HIS A 38 -21.37 -11.29 -12.31
CA HIS A 38 -21.59 -10.08 -13.10
C HIS A 38 -21.21 -8.82 -12.32
N GLY A 39 -21.64 -8.69 -11.06
CA GLY A 39 -21.23 -7.59 -10.19
C GLY A 39 -19.70 -7.51 -10.02
N LEU A 40 -19.02 -8.65 -9.81
CA LEU A 40 -17.56 -8.71 -9.76
C LEU A 40 -16.91 -8.24 -11.07
N LYS A 41 -17.44 -8.65 -12.23
CA LYS A 41 -16.92 -8.23 -13.53
C LYS A 41 -17.02 -6.72 -13.73
N LEU A 42 -18.15 -6.11 -13.34
CA LEU A 42 -18.33 -4.65 -13.40
C LEU A 42 -17.36 -3.93 -12.45
N LEU A 43 -17.16 -4.46 -11.24
CA LEU A 43 -16.20 -3.91 -10.29
C LEU A 43 -14.78 -3.91 -10.86
N LEU A 44 -14.33 -5.04 -11.41
CA LEU A 44 -12.97 -5.19 -11.97
C LEU A 44 -12.67 -4.23 -13.14
N GLN A 45 -13.70 -3.75 -13.85
CA GLN A 45 -13.53 -2.73 -14.90
C GLN A 45 -13.28 -1.33 -14.33
N ASN A 46 -13.64 -1.11 -13.07
CA ASN A 46 -13.64 0.19 -12.41
C ASN A 46 -12.63 0.28 -11.25
N ILE A 47 -11.69 -0.65 -11.15
CA ILE A 47 -10.56 -0.57 -10.19
C ILE A 47 -9.28 -0.02 -10.83
N ALA A 48 -8.31 0.28 -9.97
CA ALA A 48 -6.92 0.59 -10.30
C ALA A 48 -6.00 -0.55 -9.81
N PRO A 49 -5.79 -1.62 -10.62
CA PRO A 49 -4.95 -2.76 -10.21
C PRO A 49 -3.53 -2.34 -9.81
N GLY A 50 -2.94 -1.37 -10.53
CA GLY A 50 -1.61 -0.83 -10.23
C GLY A 50 -1.48 -0.11 -8.88
N ALA A 51 -2.57 0.12 -8.15
CA ALA A 51 -2.56 0.76 -6.83
C ALA A 51 -2.33 -0.24 -5.68
N LEU A 52 -2.47 -1.55 -5.92
CA LEU A 52 -2.29 -2.57 -4.89
C LEU A 52 -0.81 -2.69 -4.49
N HIS A 53 -0.55 -3.12 -3.25
CA HIS A 53 0.81 -3.31 -2.76
C HIS A 53 1.64 -4.36 -3.52
N ASP A 54 0.98 -5.35 -4.10
CA ASP A 54 1.55 -6.49 -4.83
C ASP A 54 1.39 -6.37 -6.36
N ALA A 55 1.02 -5.18 -6.86
CA ALA A 55 0.82 -4.97 -8.28
C ALA A 55 2.14 -4.94 -9.06
N ALA A 56 2.22 -5.73 -10.14
CA ALA A 56 3.41 -5.78 -11.00
C ALA A 56 3.79 -4.41 -11.61
N GLU A 57 2.82 -3.52 -11.84
CA GLU A 57 3.04 -2.14 -12.32
C GLU A 57 3.87 -1.29 -11.36
N ARG A 58 4.03 -1.71 -10.10
CA ARG A 58 4.87 -1.02 -9.13
C ARG A 58 6.35 -1.37 -9.27
N GLY A 59 6.69 -2.38 -10.08
CA GLY A 59 8.07 -2.76 -10.40
C GLY A 59 8.92 -2.96 -9.14
N ASP A 60 10.19 -2.54 -9.22
CA ASP A 60 11.15 -2.59 -8.12
C ASP A 60 11.00 -1.42 -7.12
N GLN A 61 9.78 -0.92 -6.86
CA GLN A 61 9.58 0.03 -5.75
C GLN A 61 9.84 -0.70 -4.44
N PRO A 62 11.03 -0.56 -3.83
CA PRO A 62 11.45 -1.50 -2.83
C PRO A 62 10.81 -1.11 -1.50
N ALA A 63 10.36 -2.13 -0.78
CA ALA A 63 10.26 -2.10 0.67
C ALA A 63 11.55 -1.50 1.28
N CYS A 64 11.48 -1.03 2.54
CA CYS A 64 12.68 -0.66 3.27
C CYS A 64 13.74 -1.76 3.16
N TYR A 65 14.99 -1.33 2.95
CA TYR A 65 16.12 -2.24 2.89
C TYR A 65 16.26 -2.98 4.23
N GLU A 66 16.77 -4.21 4.19
CA GLU A 66 16.94 -5.00 5.41
C GLU A 66 17.72 -4.23 6.47
N ASN A 67 17.23 -4.25 7.71
CA ASN A 67 17.81 -3.53 8.85
C ASN A 67 17.81 -2.00 8.76
N THR A 68 17.08 -1.39 7.83
CA THR A 68 16.83 0.07 7.80
C THR A 68 15.45 0.40 8.36
N ARG A 69 15.28 1.59 8.93
CA ARG A 69 14.00 2.11 9.45
C ARG A 69 13.33 1.19 10.48
N VAL A 70 14.10 0.32 11.14
CA VAL A 70 13.59 -0.74 12.03
C VAL A 70 12.73 -0.17 13.16
N ALA A 71 13.17 0.93 13.77
CA ALA A 71 12.42 1.57 14.85
C ALA A 71 11.06 2.09 14.38
N ILE A 72 11.01 2.75 13.22
CA ILE A 72 9.78 3.29 12.63
C ILE A 72 8.84 2.16 12.22
N LEU A 73 9.36 1.12 11.55
CA LEU A 73 8.57 -0.05 11.17
C LEU A 73 7.97 -0.74 12.40
N LYS A 74 8.76 -0.87 13.47
CA LYS A 74 8.29 -1.44 14.74
C LYS A 74 7.21 -0.58 15.37
N GLU A 75 7.39 0.73 15.46
CA GLU A 75 6.40 1.65 16.03
C GLU A 75 5.05 1.56 15.31
N ILE A 76 5.06 1.59 13.97
CA ILE A 76 3.84 1.49 13.17
C ILE A 76 3.19 0.11 13.34
N MET A 77 3.98 -0.97 13.36
CA MET A 77 3.46 -2.33 13.57
C MET A 77 2.87 -2.49 14.97
N ASP A 78 3.51 -1.95 16.00
CA ASP A 78 3.01 -1.95 17.37
C ASP A 78 1.67 -1.20 17.44
N TRP A 79 1.56 -0.04 16.79
CA TRP A 79 0.30 0.71 16.71
C TRP A 79 -0.82 -0.08 16.01
N LEU A 80 -0.53 -0.70 14.86
CA LEU A 80 -1.50 -1.52 14.12
C LEU A 80 -1.97 -2.76 14.90
N GLN A 81 -1.11 -3.28 15.78
CA GLN A 81 -1.36 -4.51 16.53
C GLN A 81 -1.90 -4.27 17.94
N ASP A 82 -1.86 -3.03 18.45
CA ASP A 82 -2.30 -2.70 19.81
C ASP A 82 -3.79 -3.05 20.03
N PRO A 83 -4.11 -4.00 20.92
CA PRO A 83 -5.49 -4.36 21.22
C PRO A 83 -6.25 -3.28 22.02
N ASN A 84 -5.58 -2.24 22.52
CA ASN A 84 -6.14 -1.19 23.36
C ASN A 84 -6.32 0.16 22.66
N ALA A 85 -5.91 0.30 21.39
CA ALA A 85 -6.07 1.53 20.64
C ALA A 85 -7.56 1.78 20.31
N ARG A 86 -8.25 2.54 21.17
CA ARG A 86 -9.71 2.76 21.08
C ARG A 86 -10.12 4.14 20.56
N GLU A 87 -9.17 5.05 20.39
CA GLU A 87 -9.49 6.45 20.05
C GLU A 87 -8.71 6.97 18.83
N GLU A 88 -7.53 6.42 18.55
CA GLU A 88 -6.71 6.79 17.39
C GLU A 88 -6.80 5.71 16.30
N PHE A 89 -7.51 6.03 15.22
CA PHE A 89 -7.79 5.09 14.12
C PHE A 89 -7.01 5.41 12.85
N ILE A 90 -6.33 6.55 12.82
CA ILE A 90 -5.53 6.99 11.68
C ILE A 90 -4.10 7.23 12.15
N TYR A 91 -3.15 6.72 11.39
CA TYR A 91 -1.74 6.99 11.60
C TYR A 91 -1.21 7.72 10.37
N TRP A 92 -0.80 8.97 10.55
CA TRP A 92 -0.29 9.80 9.47
C TRP A 92 1.23 9.90 9.51
N LEU A 93 1.88 9.19 8.59
CA LEU A 93 3.32 9.23 8.33
C LEU A 93 3.62 10.32 7.30
N TYR A 94 4.32 11.39 7.69
CA TYR A 94 4.58 12.51 6.79
C TYR A 94 6.05 12.91 6.72
N GLY A 95 6.45 13.53 5.62
CA GLY A 95 7.83 13.97 5.40
C GLY A 95 8.08 14.41 3.96
N PRO A 96 9.27 14.96 3.65
CA PRO A 96 9.59 15.46 2.32
C PRO A 96 9.68 14.35 1.27
N ALA A 97 9.74 14.70 -0.01
CA ALA A 97 10.01 13.73 -1.07
C ALA A 97 11.36 13.03 -0.83
N GLY A 98 11.44 11.73 -1.15
CA GLY A 98 12.67 10.96 -0.98
C GLY A 98 13.02 10.54 0.46
N SER A 99 12.17 10.83 1.46
CA SER A 99 12.39 10.41 2.85
C SER A 99 12.14 8.93 3.14
N GLY A 100 11.55 8.20 2.19
CA GLY A 100 11.28 6.75 2.29
C GLY A 100 9.87 6.36 2.75
N LYS A 101 8.90 7.29 2.78
CA LYS A 101 7.50 7.01 3.16
C LYS A 101 6.90 5.81 2.42
N THR A 102 6.98 5.80 1.08
CA THR A 102 6.48 4.70 0.24
C THR A 102 7.15 3.38 0.54
N SER A 103 8.46 3.37 0.81
CA SER A 103 9.18 2.15 1.21
C SER A 103 8.72 1.62 2.57
N ILE A 104 8.44 2.51 3.53
CA ILE A 104 7.87 2.15 4.83
C ILE A 104 6.46 1.56 4.64
N ALA A 105 5.58 2.26 3.93
CA ALA A 105 4.22 1.78 3.64
C ALA A 105 4.24 0.41 2.93
N GLN A 106 5.17 0.22 1.98
CA GLN A 106 5.39 -1.05 1.29
C GLN A 106 5.84 -2.17 2.25
N SER A 107 6.84 -1.92 3.10
CA SER A 107 7.30 -2.89 4.10
C SER A 107 6.19 -3.31 5.05
N ILE A 108 5.38 -2.37 5.52
CA ILE A 108 4.24 -2.65 6.39
C ILE A 108 3.21 -3.49 5.64
N ALA A 109 2.86 -3.11 4.41
CA ALA A 109 1.90 -3.87 3.59
C ALA A 109 2.35 -5.32 3.38
N GLU A 110 3.60 -5.55 2.99
CA GLU A 110 4.16 -6.89 2.79
C GLU A 110 4.22 -7.70 4.08
N THR A 111 4.55 -7.05 5.20
CA THR A 111 4.59 -7.70 6.51
C THR A 111 3.20 -8.17 6.92
N LEU A 112 2.18 -7.31 6.81
CA LEU A 112 0.80 -7.65 7.12
C LEU A 112 0.24 -8.72 6.17
N ALA A 113 0.55 -8.65 4.88
CA ALA A 113 0.15 -9.65 3.90
C ALA A 113 0.72 -11.04 4.22
N LYS A 114 1.97 -11.11 4.70
CA LYS A 114 2.61 -12.36 5.16
C LYS A 114 1.97 -12.92 6.43
N LEU A 115 1.46 -12.07 7.32
CA LEU A 115 0.73 -12.50 8.53
C LEU A 115 -0.64 -13.10 8.21
N GLY A 116 -1.21 -12.77 7.04
CA GLY A 116 -2.36 -13.46 6.47
C GLY A 116 -3.34 -12.53 5.75
N LEU A 117 -4.13 -13.11 4.85
CA LEU A 117 -5.08 -12.39 3.99
C LEU A 117 -6.14 -11.57 4.75
N ARG A 118 -6.42 -11.92 6.01
CA ARG A 118 -7.39 -11.21 6.86
C ARG A 118 -6.77 -10.07 7.67
N VAL A 119 -5.45 -9.90 7.63
CA VAL A 119 -4.75 -8.88 8.43
C VAL A 119 -4.70 -7.56 7.65
N LEU A 120 -4.13 -7.56 6.44
CA LEU A 120 -4.21 -6.42 5.54
C LEU A 120 -5.53 -6.47 4.76
N ALA A 121 -6.42 -5.52 5.02
CA ALA A 121 -7.75 -5.51 4.41
C ALA A 121 -7.74 -4.81 3.03
N ALA A 122 -6.96 -3.74 2.89
CA ALA A 122 -6.75 -3.08 1.60
C ALA A 122 -5.48 -2.21 1.58
N SER A 123 -5.01 -1.91 0.38
CA SER A 123 -3.91 -0.98 0.13
C SER A 123 -4.17 -0.14 -1.11
N PHE A 124 -3.80 1.13 -1.09
CA PHE A 124 -3.87 2.01 -2.26
C PHE A 124 -2.65 2.93 -2.31
N PHE A 125 -1.82 2.74 -3.34
CA PHE A 125 -0.62 3.53 -3.58
C PHE A 125 -0.89 4.50 -4.73
N PHE A 126 -1.11 5.77 -4.38
CA PHE A 126 -1.24 6.83 -5.37
C PHE A 126 0.06 6.97 -6.19
N TRP A 127 -0.08 7.46 -7.41
CA TRP A 127 1.04 7.79 -8.27
C TRP A 127 0.65 8.88 -9.27
N ARG A 128 1.28 10.05 -9.18
CA ARG A 128 0.94 11.25 -9.95
C ARG A 128 0.94 11.02 -11.47
N SER A 129 1.84 10.16 -11.95
CA SER A 129 2.01 9.89 -13.38
C SER A 129 1.22 8.69 -13.89
N ALA A 130 0.36 8.07 -13.06
CA ALA A 130 -0.53 6.98 -13.50
C ALA A 130 -2.00 7.42 -13.47
N ALA A 131 -2.66 7.39 -14.63
CA ALA A 131 -3.99 7.95 -14.86
C ALA A 131 -5.12 7.39 -13.96
N LYS A 132 -4.94 6.21 -13.35
CA LYS A 132 -5.90 5.62 -12.42
C LYS A 132 -5.51 5.76 -10.95
N ARG A 133 -4.35 6.37 -10.68
CA ARG A 133 -3.70 6.47 -9.36
C ARG A 133 -3.37 7.92 -9.00
N ASN A 134 -3.75 8.88 -9.84
CA ASN A 134 -3.52 10.31 -9.60
C ASN A 134 -4.80 11.09 -9.26
N THR A 135 -5.98 10.44 -9.28
CA THR A 135 -7.26 10.97 -8.82
C THR A 135 -7.93 10.00 -7.84
N SER A 136 -9.04 10.40 -7.23
CA SER A 136 -9.83 9.57 -6.30
C SER A 136 -10.85 8.65 -6.97
N ASP A 137 -11.00 8.72 -8.30
CA ASP A 137 -12.10 8.06 -9.04
C ASP A 137 -12.16 6.54 -8.84
N HIS A 138 -11.00 5.90 -8.68
CA HIS A 138 -10.88 4.45 -8.47
C HIS A 138 -10.55 4.07 -7.03
N PHE A 139 -10.48 5.03 -6.11
CA PHE A 139 -10.07 4.77 -4.73
C PHE A 139 -11.09 3.84 -4.04
N ILE A 140 -12.36 4.25 -3.99
CA ILE A 140 -13.41 3.50 -3.28
C ILE A 140 -13.62 2.11 -3.89
N THR A 141 -13.69 2.00 -5.21
CA THR A 141 -13.90 0.71 -5.90
C THR A 141 -12.73 -0.25 -5.68
N THR A 142 -11.49 0.25 -5.67
CA THR A 142 -10.29 -0.57 -5.45
C THR A 142 -10.19 -1.03 -4.00
N ILE A 143 -10.55 -0.18 -3.04
CA ILE A 143 -10.66 -0.57 -1.62
C ILE A 143 -11.80 -1.58 -1.43
N ALA A 144 -12.99 -1.34 -1.97
CA ALA A 144 -14.13 -2.26 -1.88
C ALA A 144 -13.82 -3.65 -2.46
N TYR A 145 -13.11 -3.70 -3.59
CA TYR A 145 -12.63 -4.97 -4.16
C TYR A 145 -11.73 -5.71 -3.17
N GLN A 146 -10.70 -5.07 -2.64
CA GLN A 146 -9.76 -5.70 -1.68
C GLN A 146 -10.48 -6.14 -0.40
N LEU A 147 -11.35 -5.30 0.16
CA LEU A 147 -12.17 -5.64 1.34
C LEU A 147 -13.04 -6.88 1.09
N SER A 148 -13.65 -7.02 -0.09
CA SER A 148 -14.44 -8.22 -0.42
C SER A 148 -13.61 -9.51 -0.52
N ARG A 149 -12.29 -9.39 -0.74
CA ARG A 149 -11.36 -10.52 -0.74
C ARG A 149 -10.90 -10.88 0.67
N SER A 150 -10.62 -9.87 1.49
CA SER A 150 -10.18 -10.06 2.87
C SER A 150 -11.34 -10.42 3.82
N ILE A 151 -12.55 -9.97 3.50
CA ILE A 151 -13.81 -10.23 4.23
C ILE A 151 -14.83 -10.82 3.24
N PRO A 152 -14.73 -12.13 2.90
CA PRO A 152 -15.56 -12.75 1.87
C PRO A 152 -17.08 -12.64 2.09
N THR A 153 -17.52 -12.54 3.34
CA THR A 153 -18.94 -12.36 3.70
C THR A 153 -19.54 -11.04 3.19
N MET A 154 -18.70 -10.04 2.90
CA MET A 154 -19.09 -8.77 2.28
C MET A 154 -19.44 -8.89 0.79
N ALA A 155 -18.85 -9.85 0.09
CA ALA A 155 -18.85 -9.92 -1.37
C ALA A 155 -20.26 -9.96 -1.97
N ASN A 156 -21.16 -10.76 -1.39
CA ASN A 156 -22.54 -10.88 -1.86
C ASN A 156 -23.29 -9.54 -1.81
N SER A 157 -23.18 -8.81 -0.70
CA SER A 157 -23.85 -7.51 -0.55
C SER A 157 -23.25 -6.45 -1.48
N LEU A 158 -21.92 -6.48 -1.66
CA LEU A 158 -21.23 -5.58 -2.59
C LEU A 158 -21.68 -5.79 -4.03
N TYR A 159 -21.65 -7.03 -4.52
CA TYR A 159 -22.00 -7.31 -5.91
C TYR A 159 -23.48 -7.07 -6.18
N ALA A 160 -24.37 -7.40 -5.24
CA ALA A 160 -25.79 -7.07 -5.35
C ALA A 160 -26.05 -5.56 -5.42
N ALA A 161 -25.30 -4.74 -4.66
CA ALA A 161 -25.39 -3.28 -4.74
C ALA A 161 -24.99 -2.76 -6.13
N ILE A 162 -23.90 -3.29 -6.70
CA ILE A 162 -23.42 -2.94 -8.04
C ILE A 162 -24.43 -3.34 -9.12
N GLU A 163 -25.02 -4.53 -9.04
CA GLU A 163 -26.00 -4.99 -10.02
C GLU A 163 -27.31 -4.19 -9.97
N ARG A 164 -27.73 -3.80 -8.76
CA ARG A 164 -28.91 -2.97 -8.56
C ARG A 164 -28.74 -1.58 -9.14
N ASP A 165 -27.52 -1.04 -9.12
CA ASP A 165 -27.21 0.31 -9.58
C ASP A 165 -25.89 0.36 -10.37
N PRO A 166 -25.85 -0.11 -11.63
CA PRO A 166 -24.59 -0.21 -12.39
C PRO A 166 -23.92 1.14 -12.68
N ILE A 167 -24.64 2.26 -12.54
CA ILE A 167 -24.09 3.61 -12.68
C ILE A 167 -23.41 4.12 -11.41
N ILE A 168 -23.37 3.34 -10.32
CA ILE A 168 -22.76 3.68 -9.03
C ILE A 168 -21.33 4.23 -9.17
N PHE A 169 -20.57 3.74 -10.15
CA PHE A 169 -19.19 4.16 -10.42
C PHE A 169 -19.06 5.62 -10.87
N SER A 170 -20.14 6.25 -11.33
CA SER A 170 -20.21 7.66 -11.71
C SER A 170 -20.84 8.56 -10.65
N LYS A 171 -21.28 7.99 -9.52
CA LYS A 171 -21.88 8.77 -8.42
C LYS A 171 -20.78 9.38 -7.55
N SER A 172 -21.18 10.32 -6.69
CA SER A 172 -20.25 10.94 -5.75
C SER A 172 -19.55 9.90 -4.85
N LEU A 173 -18.33 10.21 -4.42
CA LEU A 173 -17.54 9.29 -3.60
C LEU A 173 -18.21 8.95 -2.27
N THR A 174 -19.00 9.87 -1.69
CA THR A 174 -19.83 9.58 -0.51
C THR A 174 -20.85 8.47 -0.78
N ILE A 175 -21.53 8.51 -1.93
CA ILE A 175 -22.51 7.48 -2.31
C ILE A 175 -21.80 6.16 -2.60
N GLN A 176 -20.64 6.20 -3.26
CA GLN A 176 -19.82 5.02 -3.47
C GLN A 176 -19.33 4.42 -2.13
N LEU A 177 -18.81 5.23 -1.20
CA LEU A 177 -18.37 4.78 0.12
C LEU A 177 -19.51 4.07 0.86
N GLN A 178 -20.69 4.69 0.89
CA GLN A 178 -21.84 4.13 1.57
C GLN A 178 -22.24 2.77 0.99
N ASN A 179 -22.45 2.70 -0.33
CA ASN A 179 -23.04 1.52 -0.97
C ASN A 179 -22.04 0.41 -1.27
N LEU A 180 -20.75 0.74 -1.43
CA LEU A 180 -19.71 -0.23 -1.81
C LEU A 180 -18.82 -0.65 -0.64
N ILE A 181 -18.77 0.11 0.45
CA ILE A 181 -17.95 -0.22 1.62
C ILE A 181 -18.80 -0.34 2.89
N ILE A 182 -19.48 0.74 3.30
CA ILE A 182 -20.15 0.79 4.61
C ILE A 182 -21.29 -0.23 4.70
N ASP A 183 -22.26 -0.18 3.78
CA ASP A 183 -23.43 -1.06 3.83
C ASP A 183 -23.04 -2.54 3.66
N PRO A 184 -22.19 -2.92 2.69
CA PRO A 184 -21.77 -4.31 2.55
C PRO A 184 -20.98 -4.82 3.76
N LEU A 185 -20.11 -4.00 4.37
CA LEU A 185 -19.40 -4.39 5.59
C LEU A 185 -20.37 -4.56 6.76
N LYS A 186 -21.30 -3.62 6.98
CA LYS A 186 -22.32 -3.76 8.03
C LYS A 186 -23.14 -5.04 7.88
N ALA A 187 -23.56 -5.37 6.67
CA ALA A 187 -24.26 -6.61 6.37
C ALA A 187 -23.38 -7.85 6.69
N ALA A 188 -22.11 -7.82 6.30
CA ALA A 188 -21.16 -8.89 6.59
C ALA A 188 -20.99 -9.12 8.10
N LEU A 189 -20.84 -8.04 8.87
CA LEU A 189 -20.65 -8.07 10.32
C LEU A 189 -21.88 -8.57 11.09
N GLN A 190 -23.08 -8.28 10.58
CA GLN A 190 -24.34 -8.78 11.17
C GLN A 190 -24.54 -10.29 10.94
N CYS A 191 -24.03 -10.81 9.83
CA CYS A 191 -24.17 -12.22 9.47
C CYS A 191 -22.96 -13.08 9.86
N ALA A 192 -21.87 -12.46 10.32
CA ALA A 192 -20.62 -13.17 10.60
C ALA A 192 -20.72 -14.04 11.85
N MET A 193 -20.20 -15.26 11.75
CA MET A 193 -19.89 -16.06 12.94
C MET A 193 -18.74 -15.38 13.71
N PRO A 194 -18.59 -15.61 15.04
CA PRO A 194 -17.54 -14.95 15.83
C PRO A 194 -16.12 -15.11 15.27
N ASN A 195 -15.86 -16.20 14.55
CA ASN A 195 -14.57 -16.59 13.98
C ASN A 195 -14.35 -16.03 12.56
N GLU A 196 -15.38 -15.39 11.99
CA GLU A 196 -15.38 -14.82 10.64
C GLU A 196 -15.26 -13.30 10.65
N THR A 197 -15.65 -12.67 11.75
CA THR A 197 -15.48 -11.23 11.97
C THR A 197 -14.00 -10.89 12.11
N PRO A 198 -13.47 -9.94 11.31
CA PRO A 198 -12.11 -9.48 11.51
C PRO A 198 -12.01 -8.74 12.86
N GLU A 199 -10.91 -8.97 13.58
CA GLU A 199 -10.62 -8.22 14.83
C GLU A 199 -10.39 -6.73 14.56
N ARG A 200 -9.92 -6.40 13.35
CA ARG A 200 -9.62 -5.05 12.86
C ARG A 200 -9.58 -5.05 11.34
N ILE A 201 -9.81 -3.89 10.74
CA ILE A 201 -9.75 -3.66 9.30
C ILE A 201 -8.59 -2.69 9.06
N ILE A 202 -7.47 -3.17 8.51
CA ILE A 202 -6.29 -2.34 8.24
C ILE A 202 -6.27 -1.92 6.78
N ILE A 203 -6.20 -0.61 6.54
CA ILE A 203 -6.04 -0.01 5.21
C ILE A 203 -4.76 0.82 5.17
N ILE A 204 -3.96 0.62 4.12
CA ILE A 204 -2.77 1.43 3.85
C ILE A 204 -3.03 2.34 2.65
N ILE A 205 -2.73 3.63 2.81
CA ILE A 205 -2.89 4.65 1.78
C ILE A 205 -1.56 5.38 1.65
N ASP A 206 -0.85 5.18 0.55
CA ASP A 206 0.45 5.80 0.31
C ASP A 206 0.35 6.90 -0.75
N GLY A 207 1.07 8.01 -0.51
CA GLY A 207 1.18 9.10 -1.47
C GLY A 207 -0.10 9.92 -1.62
N LEU A 208 -0.86 10.18 -0.54
CA LEU A 208 -2.12 10.93 -0.64
C LEU A 208 -1.94 12.30 -1.34
N ASP A 209 -0.79 12.95 -1.18
CA ASP A 209 -0.42 14.21 -1.85
C ASP A 209 -0.20 14.09 -3.37
N GLU A 210 -0.16 12.86 -3.90
CA GLU A 210 -0.15 12.59 -5.33
C GLU A 210 -1.57 12.53 -5.93
N CYS A 211 -2.60 12.53 -5.08
CA CYS A 211 -3.99 12.71 -5.50
C CYS A 211 -4.24 14.18 -5.85
N SER A 212 -4.68 14.42 -7.07
CA SER A 212 -4.83 15.73 -7.69
C SER A 212 -6.23 15.90 -8.26
N PRO A 213 -6.85 17.08 -8.13
CA PRO A 213 -6.37 18.28 -7.42
C PRO A 213 -6.50 18.17 -5.88
N ALA A 214 -5.87 19.10 -5.13
CA ALA A 214 -5.82 19.09 -3.66
C ALA A 214 -7.18 18.95 -2.94
N LYS A 215 -8.27 19.48 -3.53
CA LYS A 215 -9.63 19.27 -3.00
C LYS A 215 -10.03 17.80 -2.84
N LEU A 216 -9.51 16.91 -3.69
CA LEU A 216 -9.77 15.47 -3.61
C LEU A 216 -9.07 14.83 -2.42
N GLN A 217 -7.91 15.37 -2.02
CA GLN A 217 -7.19 14.91 -0.82
C GLN A 217 -8.06 15.15 0.43
N VAL A 218 -8.64 16.35 0.56
CA VAL A 218 -9.55 16.69 1.66
C VAL A 218 -10.84 15.87 1.62
N GLU A 219 -11.42 15.68 0.43
CA GLU A 219 -12.60 14.83 0.26
C GLU A 219 -12.33 13.39 0.72
N LEU A 220 -11.21 12.79 0.31
CA LEU A 220 -10.80 11.45 0.73
C LEU A 220 -10.62 11.36 2.25
N LEU A 221 -9.99 12.35 2.88
CA LEU A 221 -9.82 12.38 4.33
C LEU A 221 -11.18 12.43 5.07
N GLY A 222 -12.15 13.20 4.57
CA GLY A 222 -13.51 13.22 5.12
C GLY A 222 -14.24 11.88 4.96
N LEU A 223 -14.03 11.18 3.85
CA LEU A 223 -14.58 9.83 3.63
C LEU A 223 -13.97 8.80 4.59
N LEU A 224 -12.67 8.87 4.84
CA LEU A 224 -12.00 8.01 5.82
C LEU A 224 -12.48 8.30 7.24
N GLN A 225 -12.66 9.57 7.60
CA GLN A 225 -13.29 9.95 8.87
C GLN A 225 -14.66 9.28 9.02
N THR A 226 -15.50 9.38 7.99
CA THR A 226 -16.84 8.79 7.98
C THR A 226 -16.77 7.28 8.20
N ALA A 227 -15.87 6.58 7.50
CA ALA A 227 -15.70 5.13 7.65
C ALA A 227 -15.24 4.75 9.07
N VAL A 228 -14.27 5.46 9.63
CA VAL A 228 -13.77 5.25 11.00
C VAL A 228 -14.89 5.43 12.03
N GLU A 229 -15.68 6.48 11.90
CA GLU A 229 -16.79 6.77 12.81
C GLU A 229 -17.90 5.71 12.77
N GLU A 230 -18.19 5.18 11.58
CA GLU A 230 -19.17 4.12 11.37
C GLU A 230 -18.75 2.77 11.96
N PHE A 231 -17.45 2.50 12.04
CA PHE A 231 -16.89 1.22 12.47
C PHE A 231 -16.13 1.29 13.79
N ARG A 232 -16.42 2.22 14.70
CA ARG A 232 -15.73 2.31 16.01
C ARG A 232 -15.76 1.02 16.86
N SER A 233 -16.73 0.14 16.64
CA SER A 233 -16.79 -1.17 17.32
C SER A 233 -15.81 -2.21 16.78
N ILE A 234 -15.28 -2.01 15.56
CA ILE A 234 -14.29 -2.87 14.91
C ILE A 234 -13.19 -1.97 14.36
N PRO A 235 -12.02 -1.89 15.01
CA PRO A 235 -10.97 -0.93 14.67
C PRO A 235 -10.71 -0.86 13.17
N PHE A 236 -11.16 0.23 12.53
CA PHE A 236 -10.93 0.54 11.12
C PHE A 236 -9.69 1.43 11.06
N LEU A 237 -8.53 0.80 10.92
CA LEU A 237 -7.22 1.45 11.05
C LEU A 237 -6.70 1.88 9.69
N CYS A 238 -6.33 3.16 9.54
CA CYS A 238 -5.78 3.70 8.32
C CYS A 238 -4.34 4.18 8.53
N LEU A 239 -3.37 3.54 7.90
CA LEU A 239 -2.01 4.09 7.77
C LEU A 239 -1.96 4.96 6.51
N ILE A 240 -1.74 6.25 6.69
CA ILE A 240 -1.69 7.23 5.61
C ILE A 240 -0.28 7.80 5.50
N SER A 241 0.27 7.79 4.29
CA SER A 241 1.55 8.41 3.98
C SER A 241 1.36 9.58 3.01
N SER A 242 1.99 10.72 3.31
CA SER A 242 1.98 11.86 2.38
C SER A 242 3.09 12.89 2.63
N ARG A 243 3.27 13.83 1.70
CA ARG A 243 3.89 15.11 2.00
C ARG A 243 2.95 15.95 2.88
N PRO A 244 3.49 16.82 3.75
CA PRO A 244 2.69 17.69 4.60
C PRO A 244 2.23 18.93 3.81
N GLU A 245 1.49 18.73 2.71
CA GLU A 245 0.85 19.82 1.95
C GLU A 245 -0.19 20.54 2.82
N TYR A 246 -0.49 21.80 2.49
CA TYR A 246 -1.29 22.67 3.36
C TYR A 246 -2.66 22.07 3.68
N GLU A 247 -3.35 21.56 2.67
CA GLU A 247 -4.68 20.97 2.74
C GLU A 247 -4.70 19.73 3.65
N ILE A 248 -3.70 18.85 3.51
CA ILE A 248 -3.56 17.64 4.32
C ILE A 248 -3.23 18.00 5.78
N ARG A 249 -2.25 18.90 6.00
CA ARG A 249 -1.90 19.39 7.34
C ARG A 249 -3.09 20.03 8.03
N SER A 250 -3.86 20.83 7.29
CA SER A 250 -5.03 21.50 7.82
C SER A 250 -6.08 20.48 8.25
N ALA A 251 -6.37 19.48 7.42
CA ALA A 251 -7.33 18.42 7.74
C ALA A 251 -6.94 17.63 9.01
N PHE A 252 -5.65 17.34 9.21
CA PHE A 252 -5.16 16.63 10.40
C PHE A 252 -4.88 17.52 11.62
N ALA A 253 -5.09 18.83 11.53
CA ALA A 253 -4.93 19.70 12.69
C ALA A 253 -5.90 19.27 13.81
N TYR A 254 -5.42 19.25 15.06
CA TYR A 254 -6.21 18.82 16.23
C TYR A 254 -7.52 19.61 16.42
N SER A 255 -7.60 20.81 15.87
CA SER A 255 -8.84 21.61 15.84
C SER A 255 -9.96 20.98 15.00
N ASN A 256 -9.66 19.98 14.17
CA ASN A 256 -10.61 19.26 13.34
C ASN A 256 -10.92 17.87 13.92
N PRO A 257 -12.15 17.34 13.73
CA PRO A 257 -12.52 16.02 14.22
C PRO A 257 -11.57 14.89 13.76
N LEU A 258 -11.10 14.95 12.51
CA LEU A 258 -10.12 13.99 11.99
C LEU A 258 -8.81 14.00 12.78
N GLY A 259 -8.33 15.19 13.18
CA GLY A 259 -7.10 15.34 13.95
C GLY A 259 -7.17 14.66 15.32
N THR A 260 -8.34 14.61 15.95
CA THR A 260 -8.52 13.89 17.23
C THR A 260 -8.49 12.37 17.10
N LEU A 261 -8.61 11.85 15.88
CA LEU A 261 -8.56 10.41 15.57
C LEU A 261 -7.18 9.99 15.03
N THR A 262 -6.22 10.93 14.94
CA THR A 262 -4.98 10.76 14.19
C THR A 262 -3.74 10.81 15.06
N THR A 263 -2.98 9.73 15.09
CA THR A 263 -1.57 9.69 15.51
C THR A 263 -0.69 10.19 14.37
N THR A 264 0.34 11.00 14.62
CA THR A 264 1.21 11.52 13.56
C THR A 264 2.68 11.17 13.80
N LEU A 265 3.38 10.78 12.74
CA LEU A 265 4.82 10.55 12.75
C LEU A 265 5.50 11.34 11.63
N ALA A 266 6.43 12.22 12.01
CA ALA A 266 7.28 12.94 11.08
C ALA A 266 8.52 12.11 10.74
N LEU A 267 8.79 11.92 9.45
CA LEU A 267 10.08 11.48 8.94
C LEU A 267 10.98 12.69 8.77
N ASP A 268 11.51 13.17 9.88
CA ASP A 268 12.55 14.18 9.94
C ASP A 268 13.96 13.54 10.04
N ASN A 269 14.97 14.37 10.24
CA ASN A 269 16.37 13.94 10.27
C ASN A 269 16.75 13.23 11.59
N ASP A 270 15.86 13.16 12.58
CA ASP A 270 16.20 12.70 13.94
C ASP A 270 16.17 11.17 14.08
N TYR A 271 15.54 10.44 13.14
CA TYR A 271 15.44 8.97 13.14
C TYR A 271 16.68 8.25 12.58
N GLN A 272 17.89 8.66 12.96
CA GLN A 272 19.15 8.03 12.54
C GLN A 272 19.27 7.81 11.02
N THR A 273 18.65 8.67 10.21
CA THR A 273 18.51 8.47 8.76
C THR A 273 19.86 8.27 8.07
N ASN A 274 20.92 8.95 8.52
CA ASN A 274 22.27 8.76 7.99
C ASN A 274 22.86 7.37 8.28
N GLN A 275 22.55 6.78 9.42
CA GLN A 275 23.00 5.43 9.77
C GLN A 275 22.29 4.40 8.89
N ASP A 276 20.99 4.55 8.67
CA ASP A 276 20.25 3.67 7.76
C ASP A 276 20.72 3.82 6.30
N ILE A 277 21.01 5.05 5.85
CA ILE A 277 21.61 5.30 4.52
C ILE A 277 22.96 4.60 4.41
N LYS A 278 23.80 4.67 5.46
CA LYS A 278 25.09 3.98 5.48
C LYS A 278 24.93 2.47 5.36
N LEU A 279 24.00 1.87 6.11
CA LEU A 279 23.70 0.43 6.04
C LEU A 279 23.26 0.02 4.63
N PHE A 280 22.34 0.79 4.02
CA PHE A 280 21.91 0.58 2.64
C PHE A 280 23.11 0.63 1.66
N LEU A 281 23.93 1.70 1.71
CA LEU A 281 25.08 1.85 0.81
C LEU A 281 26.08 0.71 0.95
N VAL A 282 26.48 0.35 2.17
CA VAL A 282 27.43 -0.74 2.42
C VAL A 282 26.93 -2.04 1.82
N SER A 283 25.65 -2.34 1.97
CA SER A 283 25.06 -3.56 1.46
C SER A 283 25.02 -3.59 -0.08
N GLU A 284 24.63 -2.47 -0.72
CA GLU A 284 24.66 -2.36 -2.18
C GLU A 284 26.08 -2.45 -2.75
N PHE A 285 27.08 -1.83 -2.11
CA PHE A 285 28.47 -1.98 -2.53
C PHE A 285 28.99 -3.42 -2.38
N ASN A 286 28.59 -4.12 -1.32
CA ASN A 286 28.93 -5.53 -1.16
C ASN A 286 28.34 -6.38 -2.29
N LYS A 287 27.08 -6.14 -2.67
CA LYS A 287 26.43 -6.80 -3.80
C LYS A 287 27.21 -6.60 -5.10
N ILE A 288 27.54 -5.36 -5.45
CA ILE A 288 28.34 -5.05 -6.65
C ILE A 288 29.70 -5.77 -6.59
N ARG A 289 30.37 -5.75 -5.44
CA ARG A 289 31.65 -6.44 -5.28
C ARG A 289 31.51 -7.93 -5.53
N ASP A 290 30.51 -8.57 -4.94
CA ASP A 290 30.31 -10.00 -5.03
C ASP A 290 29.95 -10.44 -6.46
N GLU A 291 29.16 -9.64 -7.19
CA GLU A 291 28.85 -9.86 -8.60
C GLU A 291 30.09 -9.71 -9.51
N HIS A 292 30.90 -8.67 -9.30
CA HIS A 292 32.13 -8.47 -10.06
C HIS A 292 33.19 -9.55 -9.78
N LEU A 293 33.28 -10.03 -8.53
CA LEU A 293 34.13 -11.15 -8.16
C LEU A 293 33.71 -12.44 -8.89
N GLN A 294 32.41 -12.71 -9.01
CA GLN A 294 31.89 -13.86 -9.74
C GLN A 294 32.18 -13.78 -11.25
N LEU A 295 32.20 -12.57 -11.82
CA LEU A 295 32.55 -12.33 -13.23
C LEU A 295 34.06 -12.34 -13.50
N GLY A 296 34.90 -12.50 -12.48
CA GLY A 296 36.37 -12.50 -12.61
C GLY A 296 36.99 -11.12 -12.78
N SER A 297 36.20 -10.04 -12.59
CA SER A 297 36.66 -8.66 -12.62
C SER A 297 37.38 -8.30 -11.32
N ARG A 298 38.49 -7.56 -11.41
CA ARG A 298 39.24 -7.10 -10.23
C ARG A 298 38.89 -5.67 -9.90
N LEU A 299 38.09 -5.49 -8.86
CA LEU A 299 37.91 -4.18 -8.22
C LEU A 299 39.14 -3.86 -7.34
N PRO A 300 39.45 -2.57 -7.09
CA PRO A 300 40.44 -2.17 -6.10
C PRO A 300 40.13 -2.78 -4.73
N SER A 301 41.14 -2.90 -3.87
CA SER A 301 40.95 -3.37 -2.49
C SER A 301 41.65 -2.42 -1.51
N PRO A 302 40.92 -1.85 -0.52
CA PRO A 302 39.47 -1.93 -0.34
C PRO A 302 38.70 -1.19 -1.43
N TRP A 303 37.49 -1.65 -1.76
CA TRP A 303 36.55 -0.91 -2.60
C TRP A 303 35.09 -1.17 -2.16
N PRO A 304 34.29 -0.11 -1.94
CA PRO A 304 34.74 1.27 -1.76
C PRO A 304 35.61 1.40 -0.50
N ALA A 305 36.30 2.52 -0.32
CA ALA A 305 36.88 2.82 0.99
C ALA A 305 35.79 3.34 1.94
N ASP A 306 35.93 3.11 3.25
CA ASP A 306 34.91 3.52 4.23
C ASP A 306 34.59 5.03 4.17
N HIS A 307 35.60 5.86 3.90
CA HIS A 307 35.43 7.31 3.77
C HIS A 307 34.65 7.71 2.51
N ASP A 308 34.67 6.90 1.44
CA ASP A 308 33.85 7.14 0.25
C ASP A 308 32.37 6.97 0.59
N VAL A 309 32.04 5.92 1.35
CA VAL A 309 30.68 5.67 1.83
C VAL A 309 30.19 6.80 2.71
N ASP A 310 31.01 7.22 3.69
CA ASP A 310 30.67 8.32 4.60
C ASP A 310 30.45 9.64 3.84
N HIS A 311 31.22 9.90 2.78
CA HIS A 311 31.04 11.07 1.93
C HIS A 311 29.71 11.05 1.16
N ILE A 312 29.29 9.88 0.67
CA ILE A 312 27.97 9.73 0.02
C ILE A 312 26.84 9.92 1.03
N VAL A 313 26.98 9.42 2.27
CA VAL A 313 26.02 9.63 3.35
C VAL A 313 25.87 11.13 3.65
N GLU A 314 26.98 11.86 3.77
CA GLU A 314 26.97 13.31 3.99
C GLU A 314 26.25 14.04 2.83
N LYS A 315 26.61 13.71 1.58
CA LYS A 315 25.96 14.27 0.39
C LYS A 315 24.46 13.96 0.31
N ALA A 316 24.04 12.78 0.79
CA ALA A 316 22.64 12.41 0.80
C ALA A 316 21.80 13.31 1.73
N SER A 317 22.41 13.88 2.77
CA SER A 317 21.73 14.83 3.70
C SER A 317 20.38 14.29 4.20
N GLY A 318 20.34 13.01 4.59
CA GLY A 318 19.12 12.33 5.04
C GLY A 318 18.16 11.88 3.94
N GLN A 319 18.48 12.07 2.66
CA GLN A 319 17.58 11.73 1.55
C GLN A 319 17.99 10.41 0.90
N PHE A 320 17.22 9.35 1.19
CA PHE A 320 17.42 8.01 0.63
C PHE A 320 17.43 8.00 -0.90
N ILE A 321 16.60 8.85 -1.52
CA ILE A 321 16.53 8.92 -2.98
C ILE A 321 17.86 9.30 -3.61
N PHE A 322 18.68 10.13 -2.95
CA PHE A 322 20.01 10.48 -3.43
C PHE A 322 20.92 9.24 -3.43
N ALA A 323 20.99 8.55 -2.28
CA ALA A 323 21.80 7.34 -2.13
C ALA A 323 21.39 6.24 -3.13
N ALA A 324 20.09 5.99 -3.26
CA ALA A 324 19.57 5.00 -4.22
C ALA A 324 19.87 5.38 -5.68
N THR A 325 19.79 6.67 -6.02
CA THR A 325 20.14 7.15 -7.37
C THR A 325 21.63 7.00 -7.64
N ALA A 326 22.48 7.32 -6.67
CA ALA A 326 23.92 7.11 -6.77
C ALA A 326 24.26 5.64 -6.98
N MET A 327 23.65 4.73 -6.21
CA MET A 327 23.88 3.30 -6.38
C MET A 327 23.41 2.78 -7.74
N LYS A 328 22.24 3.22 -8.23
CA LYS A 328 21.77 2.87 -9.59
C LYS A 328 22.74 3.30 -10.69
N PHE A 329 23.43 4.44 -10.51
CA PHE A 329 24.43 4.91 -11.46
C PHE A 329 25.74 4.10 -11.36
N ILE A 330 26.14 3.71 -10.14
CA ILE A 330 27.34 2.90 -9.90
C ILE A 330 27.14 1.45 -10.39
N ASP A 331 25.95 0.90 -10.20
CA ASP A 331 25.55 -0.46 -10.59
C ASP A 331 25.08 -0.57 -12.06
N ASP A 332 25.30 0.47 -12.89
CA ASP A 332 24.94 0.38 -14.31
C ASP A 332 25.85 -0.65 -15.01
N PRO A 333 25.32 -1.74 -15.59
CA PRO A 333 26.12 -2.79 -16.23
C PRO A 333 26.96 -2.29 -17.42
N ARG A 334 26.67 -1.09 -17.92
CA ARG A 334 27.40 -0.44 -19.03
C ARG A 334 28.53 0.47 -18.53
N GLY A 335 28.59 0.75 -17.24
CA GLY A 335 29.60 1.59 -16.60
C GLY A 335 30.70 0.77 -15.92
N ASP A 336 31.85 1.42 -15.69
CA ASP A 336 32.82 0.91 -14.73
C ASP A 336 32.46 1.45 -13.34
N PRO A 337 32.10 0.60 -12.36
CA PRO A 337 31.65 1.05 -11.05
C PRO A 337 32.70 1.91 -10.32
N VAL A 338 34.00 1.71 -10.59
CA VAL A 338 35.09 2.50 -10.00
C VAL A 338 35.07 3.94 -10.51
N GLU A 339 34.93 4.13 -11.82
CA GLU A 339 34.81 5.47 -12.42
C GLU A 339 33.47 6.12 -12.07
N CYS A 340 32.37 5.36 -12.05
CA CYS A 340 31.07 5.87 -11.60
C CYS A 340 31.12 6.38 -10.15
N LEU A 341 31.78 5.64 -9.25
CA LEU A 341 32.00 6.08 -7.88
C LEU A 341 32.79 7.40 -7.82
N LYS A 342 33.88 7.54 -8.58
CA LYS A 342 34.64 8.80 -8.64
C LYS A 342 33.79 9.97 -9.12
N ILE A 343 32.90 9.77 -10.09
CA ILE A 343 31.95 10.79 -10.55
C ILE A 343 31.01 11.22 -9.41
N ILE A 344 30.41 10.26 -8.70
CA ILE A 344 29.53 10.54 -7.54
C ILE A 344 30.27 11.29 -6.43
N LEU A 345 31.52 10.92 -6.15
CA LEU A 345 32.37 11.61 -5.18
C LEU A 345 32.81 13.01 -5.65
N GLY A 346 32.68 13.33 -6.94
CA GLY A 346 33.13 14.60 -7.52
C GLY A 346 34.63 14.63 -7.86
N LEU A 347 35.28 13.46 -7.86
CA LEU A 347 36.69 13.27 -8.18
C LEU A 347 36.93 13.14 -9.69
N SER A 348 35.88 13.03 -10.50
CA SER A 348 35.95 12.93 -11.96
C SER A 348 34.76 13.61 -12.61
N LYS A 349 34.95 14.13 -13.83
CA LYS A 349 33.85 14.76 -14.60
C LYS A 349 33.07 13.68 -15.35
N PRO A 350 31.72 13.74 -15.37
CA PRO A 350 30.93 12.83 -16.18
C PRO A 350 31.22 13.01 -17.68
N GLY A 351 31.23 11.90 -18.41
CA GLY A 351 31.35 11.90 -19.87
C GLY A 351 30.09 12.44 -20.57
N PRO A 352 30.12 12.65 -21.89
CA PRO A 352 28.95 13.10 -22.66
C PRO A 352 27.75 12.17 -22.45
N GLY A 353 26.63 12.71 -21.97
CA GLY A 353 25.39 11.96 -21.71
C GLY A 353 25.32 11.25 -20.35
N GLN A 354 26.39 11.25 -19.55
CA GLN A 354 26.34 10.77 -18.16
C GLN A 354 25.78 11.87 -17.26
N MET A 355 24.55 11.70 -16.78
CA MET A 355 23.93 12.61 -15.82
C MET A 355 23.45 11.80 -14.63
N PRO A 356 24.32 11.53 -13.63
CA PRO A 356 24.03 10.61 -12.52
C PRO A 356 22.78 11.02 -11.74
N PHE A 357 22.46 12.31 -11.70
CA PHE A 357 21.34 12.85 -10.95
C PHE A 357 20.22 13.44 -11.83
N ALA A 358 20.20 13.21 -13.15
CA ALA A 358 19.21 13.83 -14.04
C ALA A 358 17.75 13.54 -13.62
N GLN A 359 17.46 12.32 -13.17
CA GLN A 359 16.12 11.95 -12.69
C GLN A 359 15.78 12.66 -11.37
N LEU A 360 16.77 12.85 -10.50
CA LEU A 360 16.63 13.53 -9.24
C LEU A 360 16.45 15.05 -9.45
N ASP A 361 17.19 15.63 -10.39
CA ASP A 361 17.06 17.03 -10.80
C ASP A 361 15.65 17.32 -11.36
N GLU A 362 15.12 16.41 -12.19
CA GLU A 362 13.76 16.53 -12.73
C GLU A 362 12.69 16.40 -11.62
N LEU A 363 12.90 15.48 -10.67
CA LEU A 363 12.03 15.37 -9.51
C LEU A 363 12.03 16.67 -8.69
N TYR A 364 13.19 17.23 -8.35
CA TYR A 364 13.24 18.48 -7.59
C TYR A 364 12.67 19.66 -8.36
N ARG A 365 12.90 19.75 -9.68
CA ARG A 365 12.24 20.76 -10.53
C ARG A 365 10.73 20.65 -10.47
N THR A 366 10.19 19.44 -10.50
CA THR A 366 8.74 19.20 -10.40
C THR A 366 8.17 19.56 -9.03
N ILE A 367 8.97 19.45 -7.97
CA ILE A 367 8.54 19.78 -6.60
C ILE A 367 8.66 21.29 -6.31
N LEU A 368 9.64 21.96 -6.91
CA LEU A 368 9.95 23.38 -6.68
C LEU A 368 9.30 24.34 -7.68
N ALA A 369 8.73 23.82 -8.77
CA ALA A 369 7.90 24.56 -9.71
C ALA A 369 6.49 24.76 -9.17
#